data_AF-A0A7V7ZGD3-F1
#
_entry.id   AF-A0A7V7ZGD3-F1
#
_cell.length_a   1.000
_cell.length_b   1.000
_cell.length_c   1.000
_cell.angle_alpha   90.00
_cell.angle_beta   90.00
_cell.angle_gamma   90.00
#
_symmetry.space_group_name_H-M   'P 1'
#
loop_
_entity.id
_entity.type
_entity.pdbx_description
1 polymer ?
#
loop_
_entity_poly.entity_id
_entity_poly.type
_entity_poly.pdbx_seq_one_letter_code
_entity_poly.pdbx_strand_id
1 'polypeptide(L)'
;MSLLGYSLSPATCARCGKAIKLFDKVQFNKATKRCSTCEAEVREALANFRQAFLTSSADGMMTAAEWDQLVEMVQRDGVELEEALGSVRGEAIQLLERTLAIAAADGMLTDGEERDFLQLQGLLQVPSDMILPQIEWMRYLRHITQIRRGELPTYETSVRLASDEICHLEVAATYQRVTHDQIMADAGRLLASSRRLYFFSPNGDIEVAYAAISRVEQRSGGVYLQLDQRLGSGFYGLEDSKFVAAIIETLARRAGGLRDQQAQADQGHIPREVKIAVWKRDQGRCAECGSQSYLEFHHIIPPAKGGASSAPNVQLICQTCYSTRGALD
;
A
#
# COMPACT_ATOMS: atom_id res chain seq x y z
N MET A 1 -61.17 -35.81 -19.90
CA MET A 1 -59.92 -36.26 -19.25
C MET A 1 -58.78 -35.71 -20.10
N SER A 2 -57.90 -34.82 -19.69
CA SER A 2 -57.35 -34.50 -18.38
C SER A 2 -56.94 -33.02 -18.37
N LEU A 3 -57.32 -32.27 -17.33
CA LEU A 3 -56.84 -30.92 -17.05
C LEU A 3 -55.43 -31.04 -16.46
N LEU A 4 -54.42 -30.55 -17.17
CA LEU A 4 -53.06 -30.38 -16.65
C LEU A 4 -53.08 -29.26 -15.59
N GLY A 5 -53.22 -29.66 -14.33
CA GLY A 5 -53.06 -28.78 -13.18
C GLY A 5 -51.59 -28.42 -12.99
N TYR A 6 -51.19 -27.24 -13.47
CA TYR A 6 -49.98 -26.58 -12.97
C TYR A 6 -50.28 -26.00 -11.59
N SER A 7 -49.94 -26.71 -10.52
CA SER A 7 -49.93 -26.12 -9.17
C SER A 7 -48.75 -25.16 -9.07
N LEU A 8 -48.99 -23.88 -9.39
CA LEU A 8 -48.09 -22.80 -8.99
C LEU A 8 -48.18 -22.67 -7.46
N SER A 9 -47.31 -23.37 -6.74
CA SER A 9 -47.11 -23.15 -5.31
C SER A 9 -46.83 -21.65 -5.09
N PRO A 10 -47.59 -20.96 -4.21
CA PRO A 10 -47.41 -19.53 -3.99
C PRO A 10 -45.99 -19.26 -3.50
N ALA A 11 -45.32 -18.25 -4.07
CA ALA A 11 -44.00 -17.84 -3.62
C ALA A 11 -44.05 -17.53 -2.12
N THR A 12 -43.05 -17.95 -1.36
CA THR A 12 -42.95 -17.69 0.09
C THR A 12 -41.82 -16.70 0.37
N CYS A 13 -42.02 -15.82 1.35
CA CYS A 13 -40.96 -14.94 1.82
C CYS A 13 -39.82 -15.75 2.44
N ALA A 14 -38.59 -15.53 1.95
CA ALA A 14 -37.40 -16.23 2.42
C ALA A 14 -37.06 -15.94 3.90
N ARG A 15 -37.54 -14.83 4.47
CA ARG A 15 -37.27 -14.43 5.87
C ARG A 15 -38.37 -14.86 6.84
N CYS A 16 -39.62 -14.48 6.60
CA CYS A 16 -40.73 -14.75 7.53
C CYS A 16 -41.60 -15.95 7.17
N GLY A 17 -41.31 -16.64 6.06
CA GLY A 17 -42.06 -17.83 5.61
C GLY A 17 -43.48 -17.58 5.11
N LYS A 18 -44.00 -16.34 5.17
CA LYS A 18 -45.36 -16.00 4.74
C LYS A 18 -45.53 -16.20 3.23
N ALA A 19 -46.65 -16.82 2.83
CA ALA A 19 -47.03 -16.97 1.42
C ALA A 19 -47.39 -15.60 0.82
N ILE A 20 -46.85 -15.32 -0.36
CA ILE A 20 -47.10 -14.09 -1.13
C ILE A 20 -48.41 -14.27 -1.89
N LYS A 21 -49.41 -13.44 -1.58
CA LYS A 21 -50.72 -13.49 -2.24
C LYS A 21 -50.63 -12.90 -3.65
N LEU A 22 -51.58 -13.27 -4.52
CA LEU A 22 -51.58 -12.90 -5.93
C LEU A 22 -51.54 -11.38 -6.18
N PHE A 23 -52.16 -10.58 -5.30
CA PHE A 23 -52.19 -9.12 -5.35
C PHE A 23 -50.93 -8.45 -4.75
N ASP A 24 -50.13 -9.19 -3.99
CA ASP A 24 -48.90 -8.68 -3.34
C ASP A 24 -47.65 -8.85 -4.22
N LYS A 25 -47.80 -9.32 -5.47
CA LYS A 25 -46.70 -9.51 -6.43
C LYS A 25 -45.92 -8.23 -6.76
N VAL A 26 -46.53 -7.05 -6.56
CA VAL A 26 -45.89 -5.74 -6.74
C VAL A 26 -44.97 -5.39 -5.56
N GLN A 27 -45.25 -5.94 -4.37
CA GLN A 27 -44.53 -5.66 -3.12
C GLN A 27 -43.50 -6.73 -2.77
N PHE A 28 -43.32 -7.73 -3.63
CA PHE A 28 -42.36 -8.82 -3.45
C PHE A 28 -41.06 -8.54 -4.20
N ASN A 29 -39.95 -8.50 -3.46
CA ASN A 29 -38.64 -8.37 -4.08
C ASN A 29 -38.21 -9.72 -4.64
N LYS A 30 -38.13 -9.83 -5.97
CA LYS A 30 -37.76 -11.08 -6.67
C LYS A 30 -36.28 -11.45 -6.51
N ALA A 31 -35.41 -10.48 -6.26
CA ALA A 31 -33.98 -10.71 -6.06
C ALA A 31 -33.72 -11.33 -4.68
N THR A 32 -34.24 -10.71 -3.62
CA THR A 32 -34.07 -11.19 -2.23
C THR A 32 -35.07 -12.27 -1.83
N LYS A 33 -36.13 -12.45 -2.62
CA LYS A 33 -37.30 -13.32 -2.33
C LYS A 33 -38.00 -12.93 -1.03
N ARG A 34 -38.03 -11.65 -0.68
CA ARG A 34 -38.66 -11.13 0.56
C ARG A 34 -39.92 -10.31 0.29
N CYS A 35 -40.83 -10.29 1.26
CA CYS A 35 -41.95 -9.35 1.26
C CYS A 35 -41.50 -7.95 1.66
N SER A 36 -42.29 -6.93 1.31
CA SER A 36 -41.99 -5.51 1.56
C SER A 36 -41.69 -5.18 3.02
N THR A 37 -42.42 -5.77 3.98
CA THR A 37 -42.17 -5.57 5.42
C THR A 37 -40.79 -6.10 5.82
N CYS A 38 -40.49 -7.35 5.47
CA CYS A 38 -39.18 -7.95 5.77
C CYS A 38 -38.05 -7.21 5.06
N GLU A 39 -38.29 -6.69 3.86
CA GLU A 39 -37.32 -5.89 3.12
C GLU A 39 -37.03 -4.55 3.82
N ALA A 40 -38.05 -3.89 4.37
CA ALA A 40 -37.88 -2.67 5.15
C ALA A 40 -37.10 -2.94 6.44
N GLU A 41 -37.44 -4.01 7.16
CA GLU A 41 -36.72 -4.44 8.37
C GLU A 41 -35.26 -4.79 8.08
N VAL A 42 -34.97 -5.51 6.99
CA VAL A 42 -33.56 -5.80 6.59
C VAL A 42 -32.84 -4.49 6.28
N ARG A 43 -33.46 -3.58 5.53
CA ARG A 43 -32.83 -2.31 5.17
C ARG A 43 -32.45 -1.48 6.40
N GLU A 44 -33.31 -1.45 7.41
CA GLU A 44 -33.02 -0.80 8.69
C GLU A 44 -31.86 -1.48 9.44
N ALA A 45 -31.89 -2.81 9.54
CA ALA A 45 -30.80 -3.58 10.14
C ALA A 45 -29.44 -3.34 9.43
N LEU A 46 -29.42 -3.32 8.10
CA LEU A 46 -28.23 -3.01 7.30
C LEU A 46 -27.73 -1.57 7.53
N ALA A 47 -28.63 -0.60 7.67
CA ALA A 47 -28.26 0.78 7.98
C ALA A 47 -27.60 0.89 9.37
N ASN A 48 -28.15 0.18 10.36
CA ASN A 48 -27.58 0.10 11.70
C ASN A 48 -26.21 -0.60 11.66
N PHE A 49 -26.10 -1.69 10.91
CA PHE A 49 -24.84 -2.42 10.72
C PHE A 49 -23.75 -1.54 10.14
N ARG A 50 -24.08 -0.77 9.10
CA ARG A 50 -23.15 0.19 8.51
C ARG A 50 -22.66 1.23 9.51
N GLN A 51 -23.55 1.77 10.34
CA GLN A 51 -23.16 2.74 11.37
C GLN A 51 -22.25 2.12 12.44
N ALA A 52 -22.59 0.91 12.91
CA ALA A 52 -21.76 0.17 13.85
C ALA A 52 -20.38 -0.13 13.26
N PHE A 53 -20.34 -0.64 12.02
CA PHE A 53 -19.10 -0.94 11.29
C PHE A 53 -18.18 0.28 11.17
N LEU A 54 -18.73 1.43 10.77
CA LEU A 54 -17.98 2.68 10.64
C LEU A 54 -17.45 3.18 11.99
N THR A 55 -18.20 2.95 13.06
CA THR A 55 -17.80 3.33 14.42
C THR A 55 -16.67 2.44 14.93
N SER A 56 -16.82 1.12 14.81
CA SER A 56 -15.81 0.14 15.23
C SER A 56 -14.52 0.28 14.43
N SER A 57 -14.62 0.57 13.13
CA SER A 57 -13.45 0.77 12.28
C SER A 57 -12.86 2.18 12.35
N ALA A 58 -13.37 3.09 13.17
CA ALA A 58 -12.98 4.50 13.12
C ALA A 58 -11.48 4.73 13.33
N ASP A 59 -10.83 3.89 14.15
CA ASP A 59 -9.41 4.03 14.49
C ASP A 59 -8.46 3.35 13.49
N GLY A 60 -8.99 2.67 12.47
CA GLY A 60 -8.19 1.96 11.46
C GLY A 60 -7.86 0.52 11.78
N MET A 61 -8.42 -0.02 12.86
CA MET A 61 -8.34 -1.42 13.20
C MET A 61 -9.75 -1.98 13.39
N MET A 62 -9.84 -3.30 13.32
CA MET A 62 -11.04 -4.04 13.71
C MET A 62 -10.54 -5.12 14.67
N THR A 63 -10.82 -4.94 15.95
CA THR A 63 -10.46 -5.96 16.95
C THR A 63 -11.40 -7.16 16.85
N ALA A 64 -10.97 -8.32 17.36
CA ALA A 64 -11.82 -9.50 17.42
C ALA A 64 -13.12 -9.23 18.21
N ALA A 65 -13.03 -8.47 19.31
CA ALA A 65 -14.20 -8.14 20.12
C ALA A 65 -15.20 -7.22 19.39
N GLU A 66 -14.70 -6.21 18.65
CA GLU A 66 -15.56 -5.36 17.83
C GLU A 66 -16.21 -6.14 16.68
N TRP A 67 -15.45 -7.07 16.10
CA TRP A 67 -15.98 -7.96 15.08
C TRP A 67 -17.09 -8.87 15.62
N ASP A 68 -16.88 -9.49 16.78
CA ASP A 68 -17.88 -10.35 17.43
C ASP A 68 -19.17 -9.57 17.71
N GLN A 69 -19.06 -8.31 18.18
CA GLN A 69 -20.22 -7.44 18.38
C GLN A 69 -21.00 -7.17 17.09
N LEU A 70 -20.31 -6.96 15.96
CA LEU A 70 -20.94 -6.78 14.65
C LEU A 70 -21.67 -8.05 14.19
N VAL A 71 -21.04 -9.22 14.39
CA VAL A 71 -21.64 -10.51 14.05
C VAL A 71 -22.87 -10.81 14.91
N GLU A 72 -22.78 -10.61 16.23
CA GLU A 72 -23.91 -10.76 17.15
C GLU A 72 -25.09 -9.85 16.76
N MET A 73 -24.80 -8.62 16.31
CA MET A 73 -25.83 -7.69 15.86
C MET A 73 -26.58 -8.21 14.63
N VAL A 74 -25.85 -8.71 13.64
CA VAL A 74 -26.43 -9.28 12.40
C VAL A 74 -27.25 -10.54 12.71
N GLN A 75 -26.75 -11.40 13.60
CA GLN A 75 -27.46 -12.60 14.05
C GLN A 75 -28.76 -12.26 14.77
N ARG A 76 -28.72 -11.32 15.72
CA ARG A 76 -29.91 -10.84 16.44
C ARG A 76 -30.95 -10.27 15.50
N ASP A 77 -30.51 -9.52 14.50
CA ASP A 77 -31.39 -8.88 13.54
C ASP A 77 -31.83 -9.87 12.45
N GLY A 78 -31.36 -11.13 12.44
CA GLY A 78 -31.78 -12.16 11.48
C GLY A 78 -31.46 -11.80 10.03
N VAL A 79 -30.29 -11.18 9.81
CA VAL A 79 -29.73 -10.86 8.49
C VAL A 79 -28.55 -11.81 8.24
N GLU A 80 -28.30 -12.18 6.99
CA GLU A 80 -27.13 -13.00 6.64
C GLU A 80 -25.86 -12.12 6.68
N LEU A 81 -24.77 -12.66 7.23
CA LEU A 81 -23.50 -11.91 7.34
C LEU A 81 -22.97 -11.47 5.97
N GLU A 82 -23.09 -12.32 4.95
CA GLU A 82 -22.66 -11.99 3.58
C GLU A 82 -23.43 -10.77 3.04
N GLU A 83 -24.73 -10.65 3.32
CA GLU A 83 -25.53 -9.50 2.91
C GLU A 83 -25.14 -8.23 3.67
N ALA A 84 -24.89 -8.35 4.98
CA ALA A 84 -24.39 -7.26 5.81
C ALA A 84 -23.05 -6.73 5.29
N LEU A 85 -22.09 -7.62 5.02
CA LEU A 85 -20.78 -7.26 4.46
C LEU A 85 -20.86 -6.76 3.01
N GLY A 86 -21.83 -7.25 2.23
CA GLY A 86 -22.15 -6.70 0.91
C GLY A 86 -22.58 -5.23 0.99
N SER A 87 -23.34 -4.85 2.03
CA SER A 87 -23.84 -3.48 2.21
C SER A 87 -22.75 -2.45 2.58
N VAL A 88 -21.61 -2.91 3.12
CA VAL A 88 -20.48 -2.06 3.54
C VAL A 88 -19.21 -2.34 2.73
N ARG A 89 -19.35 -2.91 1.53
CA ARG A 89 -18.21 -3.40 0.75
C ARG A 89 -17.19 -2.31 0.45
N GLY A 90 -17.64 -1.10 0.14
CA GLY A 90 -16.75 0.03 -0.13
C GLY A 90 -15.97 0.47 1.12
N GLU A 91 -16.63 0.51 2.27
CA GLU A 91 -16.04 0.84 3.56
C GLU A 91 -15.04 -0.22 4.03
N ALA A 92 -15.34 -1.50 3.78
CA ALA A 92 -14.43 -2.61 4.06
C ALA A 92 -13.13 -2.50 3.24
N ILE A 93 -13.23 -2.15 1.96
CA ILE A 93 -12.05 -1.90 1.10
C ILE A 93 -11.24 -0.72 1.63
N GLN A 94 -11.90 0.38 2.01
CA GLN A 94 -11.21 1.56 2.59
C GLN A 94 -10.51 1.23 3.92
N LEU A 95 -11.10 0.35 4.73
CA LEU A 95 -10.46 -0.12 5.96
C LEU A 95 -9.17 -0.90 5.62
N LEU A 96 -9.21 -1.83 4.67
CA LEU A 96 -8.03 -2.58 4.22
C LEU A 96 -6.95 -1.66 3.65
N GLU A 97 -7.32 -0.70 2.79
CA GLU A 97 -6.41 0.30 2.24
C GLU A 97 -5.67 1.07 3.34
N ARG A 98 -6.41 1.54 4.34
CA ARG A 98 -5.84 2.26 5.49
C ARG A 98 -4.93 1.36 6.32
N THR A 99 -5.33 0.13 6.60
CA THR A 99 -4.53 -0.83 7.38
C THR A 99 -3.19 -1.08 6.70
N LEU A 100 -3.19 -1.34 5.39
CA LEU A 100 -1.96 -1.54 4.63
C LEU A 100 -1.09 -0.28 4.63
N ALA A 101 -1.67 0.90 4.42
CA ALA A 101 -0.89 2.14 4.40
C ALA A 101 -0.27 2.51 5.75
N ILE A 102 -0.95 2.22 6.86
CA ILE A 102 -0.42 2.45 8.20
C ILE A 102 0.77 1.52 8.49
N ALA A 103 0.63 0.24 8.11
CA ALA A 103 1.70 -0.76 8.22
C ALA A 103 2.90 -0.38 7.33
N ALA A 104 2.63 -0.01 6.09
CA ALA A 104 3.64 0.37 5.09
C ALA A 104 4.38 1.70 5.34
N ALA A 105 4.02 2.44 6.40
CA ALA A 105 4.45 3.84 6.53
C ALA A 105 5.95 4.02 6.81
N ASP A 106 6.65 2.98 7.27
CA ASP A 106 8.11 2.97 7.38
C ASP A 106 8.80 2.46 6.09
N GLY A 107 8.01 2.23 5.03
CA GLY A 107 8.44 1.69 3.76
C GLY A 107 8.70 0.19 3.77
N MET A 108 8.29 -0.53 4.82
CA MET A 108 8.41 -1.98 4.95
C MET A 108 7.09 -2.61 5.34
N LEU A 109 7.01 -3.94 5.23
CA LEU A 109 5.88 -4.71 5.70
C LEU A 109 6.41 -5.98 6.36
N THR A 110 6.12 -6.13 7.65
CA THR A 110 6.53 -7.32 8.41
C THR A 110 5.60 -8.51 8.13
N ASP A 111 6.08 -9.72 8.43
CA ASP A 111 5.27 -10.95 8.33
C ASP A 111 4.07 -10.95 9.31
N GLY A 112 4.12 -10.13 10.36
CA GLY A 112 2.99 -9.89 11.25
C GLY A 112 1.92 -9.05 10.56
N GLU A 113 2.30 -7.89 10.02
CA GLU A 113 1.39 -6.97 9.36
C GLU A 113 0.74 -7.56 8.10
N GLU A 114 1.47 -8.36 7.32
CA GLU A 114 0.91 -9.09 6.18
C GLU A 114 -0.17 -10.08 6.64
N ARG A 115 0.08 -10.83 7.72
CA ARG A 115 -0.90 -11.77 8.29
C ARG A 115 -2.14 -11.04 8.81
N ASP A 116 -1.96 -9.93 9.52
CA ASP A 116 -3.05 -9.14 10.07
C ASP A 116 -3.93 -8.57 8.94
N PHE A 117 -3.32 -8.08 7.85
CA PHE A 117 -4.04 -7.62 6.67
C PHE A 117 -4.86 -8.74 6.01
N LEU A 118 -4.26 -9.91 5.79
CA LEU A 118 -4.94 -11.05 5.17
C LEU A 118 -6.06 -11.62 6.06
N GLN A 119 -5.85 -11.63 7.38
CA GLN A 119 -6.89 -12.01 8.34
C GLN A 119 -8.07 -11.04 8.26
N LEU A 120 -7.81 -9.74 8.26
CA LEU A 120 -8.85 -8.72 8.13
C LEU A 120 -9.61 -8.85 6.80
N GLN A 121 -8.89 -9.09 5.69
CA GLN A 121 -9.51 -9.35 4.38
C GLN A 121 -10.48 -10.54 4.45
N GLY A 122 -10.07 -11.63 5.10
CA GLY A 122 -10.87 -12.83 5.28
C GLY A 122 -12.12 -12.58 6.13
N LEU A 123 -11.98 -11.87 7.25
CA LEU A 123 -13.11 -11.51 8.12
C LEU A 123 -14.15 -10.67 7.36
N LEU A 124 -13.68 -9.67 6.59
CA LEU A 124 -14.52 -8.80 5.78
C LEU A 124 -15.07 -9.47 4.51
N GLN A 125 -14.66 -10.70 4.23
CA GLN A 125 -15.02 -11.47 3.03
C GLN A 125 -14.82 -10.67 1.75
N VAL A 126 -13.71 -9.93 1.65
CA VAL A 126 -13.36 -9.13 0.46
C VAL A 126 -12.57 -9.99 -0.52
N PRO A 127 -13.10 -10.30 -1.72
CA PRO A 127 -12.37 -10.98 -2.77
C PRO A 127 -11.10 -10.23 -3.18
N SER A 128 -10.01 -10.95 -3.42
CA SER A 128 -8.72 -10.36 -3.80
C SER A 128 -8.76 -9.59 -5.12
N ASP A 129 -9.66 -9.93 -6.04
CA ASP A 129 -9.83 -9.24 -7.32
C ASP A 129 -10.38 -7.81 -7.15
N MET A 130 -11.14 -7.56 -6.07
CA MET A 130 -11.62 -6.22 -5.71
C MET A 130 -10.53 -5.31 -5.13
N ILE A 131 -9.41 -5.88 -4.68
CA ILE A 131 -8.32 -5.17 -4.00
C ILE A 131 -6.95 -5.50 -4.63
N LEU A 132 -6.91 -5.80 -5.93
CA LEU A 132 -5.67 -6.13 -6.63
C LEU A 132 -4.56 -5.09 -6.42
N PRO A 133 -4.81 -3.76 -6.48
CA PRO A 133 -3.77 -2.77 -6.23
C PRO A 133 -3.12 -2.90 -4.84
N GLN A 134 -3.92 -3.22 -3.82
CA GLN A 134 -3.45 -3.40 -2.44
C GLN A 134 -2.64 -4.70 -2.31
N ILE A 135 -3.08 -5.78 -2.97
CA ILE A 135 -2.35 -7.05 -3.00
C ILE A 135 -1.00 -6.90 -3.72
N GLU A 136 -0.96 -6.19 -4.84
CA GLU A 136 0.28 -5.88 -5.57
C GLU A 136 1.24 -5.03 -4.74
N TRP A 137 0.72 -3.98 -4.10
CA TRP A 137 1.52 -3.13 -3.23
C TRP A 137 2.07 -3.87 -2.01
N MET A 138 1.24 -4.71 -1.37
CA MET A 138 1.65 -5.55 -0.25
C MET A 138 2.81 -6.49 -0.63
N ARG A 139 2.73 -7.14 -1.80
CA ARG A 139 3.82 -7.98 -2.33
C ARG A 139 5.09 -7.17 -2.59
N TYR A 140 4.95 -5.98 -3.14
CA TYR A 140 6.08 -5.07 -3.36
C TYR A 140 6.78 -4.70 -2.05
N LEU A 141 6.03 -4.28 -1.02
CA LEU A 141 6.60 -3.91 0.30
C LEU A 141 7.25 -5.10 1.01
N ARG A 142 6.65 -6.29 0.91
CA ARG A 142 7.26 -7.53 1.41
C ARG A 142 8.60 -7.78 0.70
N HIS A 143 8.66 -7.57 -0.61
CA HIS A 143 9.88 -7.76 -1.37
C HIS A 143 10.99 -6.76 -0.96
N ILE A 144 10.62 -5.50 -0.70
CA ILE A 144 11.54 -4.50 -0.10
C ILE A 144 12.05 -4.97 1.27
N THR A 145 11.18 -5.54 2.09
CA THR A 145 11.53 -6.05 3.42
C THR A 145 12.51 -7.23 3.33
N GLN A 146 12.29 -8.15 2.39
CA GLN A 146 13.21 -9.27 2.09
C GLN A 146 14.60 -8.76 1.67
N ILE A 147 14.65 -7.79 0.75
CA ILE A 147 15.90 -7.14 0.32
C ILE A 147 16.65 -6.59 1.53
N ARG A 148 15.97 -5.82 2.39
CA ARG A 148 16.58 -5.22 3.59
C ARG A 148 17.05 -6.26 4.62
N ARG A 149 16.44 -7.44 4.66
CA ARG A 149 16.90 -8.61 5.43
C ARG A 149 18.07 -9.34 4.75
N GLY A 150 18.40 -8.98 3.51
CA GLY A 150 19.54 -9.49 2.77
C GLY A 150 19.21 -10.50 1.66
N GLU A 151 17.93 -10.76 1.42
CA GLU A 151 17.47 -11.60 0.31
C GLU A 151 17.42 -10.75 -0.97
N LEU A 152 18.59 -10.54 -1.59
CA LEU A 152 18.71 -9.74 -2.80
C LEU A 152 18.25 -10.53 -4.03
N PRO A 153 17.47 -9.92 -4.94
CA PRO A 153 17.11 -10.54 -6.22
C PRO A 153 18.37 -10.75 -7.08
N THR A 154 18.27 -11.66 -8.05
CA THR A 154 19.33 -11.92 -9.02
C THR A 154 18.77 -11.75 -10.42
N TYR A 155 19.48 -11.00 -11.26
CA TYR A 155 19.10 -10.71 -12.64
C TYR A 155 20.20 -11.13 -13.61
N GLU A 156 19.80 -11.45 -14.84
CA GLU A 156 20.73 -11.55 -15.95
C GLU A 156 21.19 -10.15 -16.37
N THR A 157 22.44 -10.02 -16.83
CA THR A 157 22.98 -8.75 -17.32
C THR A 157 23.77 -8.96 -18.61
N SER A 158 23.73 -7.94 -19.47
CA SER A 158 24.56 -7.88 -20.69
C SER A 158 26.02 -7.46 -20.40
N VAL A 159 26.29 -6.95 -19.20
CA VAL A 159 27.63 -6.53 -18.78
C VAL A 159 28.44 -7.75 -18.34
N ARG A 160 29.69 -7.84 -18.79
CA ARG A 160 30.61 -8.89 -18.33
C ARG A 160 31.07 -8.59 -16.91
N LEU A 161 30.43 -9.23 -15.94
CA LEU A 161 30.86 -9.27 -14.55
C LEU A 161 31.93 -10.36 -14.33
N ALA A 162 32.65 -10.29 -13.21
CA ALA A 162 33.53 -11.39 -12.81
C ALA A 162 32.73 -12.68 -12.54
N SER A 163 33.38 -13.85 -12.63
CA SER A 163 32.69 -15.16 -12.65
C SER A 163 31.84 -15.49 -11.42
N ASP A 164 32.11 -14.86 -10.28
CA ASP A 164 31.42 -15.01 -9.00
C ASP A 164 30.67 -13.73 -8.57
N GLU A 165 30.54 -12.79 -9.48
CA GLU A 165 29.82 -11.53 -9.26
C GLU A 165 28.40 -11.64 -9.80
N ILE A 166 27.43 -11.28 -8.96
CA ILE A 166 26.01 -11.47 -9.22
C ILE A 166 25.38 -10.09 -9.48
N CYS A 167 24.58 -9.95 -10.53
CA CYS A 167 23.80 -8.73 -10.74
C CYS A 167 22.53 -8.75 -9.88
N HIS A 168 22.34 -7.74 -9.05
CA HIS A 168 21.18 -7.56 -8.19
C HIS A 168 20.22 -6.48 -8.71
N LEU A 169 20.65 -5.64 -9.66
CA LEU A 169 19.85 -4.58 -10.27
C LEU A 169 20.52 -4.13 -11.57
N GLU A 170 19.77 -3.92 -12.64
CA GLU A 170 20.21 -3.16 -13.82
C GLU A 170 19.04 -2.30 -14.32
N VAL A 171 19.16 -0.98 -14.24
CA VAL A 171 18.09 -0.03 -14.62
C VAL A 171 18.62 1.16 -15.40
N ALA A 172 17.79 1.78 -16.23
CA ALA A 172 18.08 3.09 -16.80
C ALA A 172 18.16 4.14 -15.70
N ALA A 173 19.15 5.02 -15.76
CA ALA A 173 19.32 6.08 -14.78
C ALA A 173 19.96 7.32 -15.38
N THR A 174 19.66 8.49 -14.81
CA THR A 174 20.35 9.75 -15.12
C THR A 174 21.16 10.19 -13.91
N TYR A 175 22.48 10.22 -14.04
CA TYR A 175 23.36 10.69 -12.98
C TYR A 175 23.50 12.22 -13.04
N GLN A 176 23.08 12.88 -11.98
CA GLN A 176 23.17 14.32 -11.81
C GLN A 176 24.19 14.68 -10.74
N ARG A 177 25.17 15.51 -11.09
CA ARG A 177 26.16 16.05 -10.15
C ARG A 177 26.09 17.57 -10.11
N VAL A 178 26.21 18.13 -8.91
CA VAL A 178 26.30 19.57 -8.69
C VAL A 178 27.77 19.96 -8.69
N THR A 179 28.16 20.75 -9.69
CA THR A 179 29.42 21.51 -9.66
C THR A 179 29.14 22.95 -9.23
N HIS A 180 30.17 23.76 -9.05
CA HIS A 180 30.09 25.08 -8.40
C HIS A 180 28.94 25.97 -8.92
N ASP A 181 28.56 25.87 -10.21
CA ASP A 181 27.45 26.67 -10.78
C ASP A 181 26.60 25.92 -11.84
N GLN A 182 26.79 24.60 -12.02
CA GLN A 182 26.06 23.83 -13.04
C GLN A 182 25.69 22.43 -12.56
N ILE A 183 24.44 22.03 -12.83
CA ILE A 183 23.98 20.64 -12.75
C ILE A 183 24.35 19.97 -14.07
N MET A 184 25.26 19.01 -14.02
CA MET A 184 25.55 18.14 -15.16
C MET A 184 24.72 16.87 -15.03
N ALA A 185 24.07 16.46 -16.11
CA ALA A 185 23.25 15.24 -16.16
C ALA A 185 23.77 14.32 -17.27
N ASP A 186 24.16 13.10 -16.88
CA ASP A 186 24.59 12.05 -17.80
C ASP A 186 23.54 10.93 -17.80
N ALA A 187 22.97 10.64 -18.96
CA ALA A 187 22.07 9.50 -19.12
C ALA A 187 22.86 8.19 -19.27
N GLY A 188 22.40 7.13 -18.62
CA GLY A 188 23.14 5.88 -18.56
C GLY A 188 22.34 4.72 -17.97
N ARG A 189 23.08 3.71 -17.50
CA ARG A 189 22.53 2.56 -16.79
C ARG A 189 23.21 2.41 -15.43
N LEU A 190 22.41 2.23 -14.39
CA LEU A 190 22.87 1.90 -13.05
C LEU A 190 22.78 0.39 -12.85
N LEU A 191 23.89 -0.25 -12.47
CA LEU A 191 23.96 -1.67 -12.18
C LEU A 191 24.51 -1.88 -10.77
N ALA A 192 23.77 -2.57 -9.91
CA ALA A 192 24.25 -2.99 -8.60
C ALA A 192 24.61 -4.47 -8.64
N SER A 193 25.87 -4.81 -8.40
CA SER A 193 26.33 -6.19 -8.32
C SER A 193 26.54 -6.63 -6.87
N SER A 194 26.94 -7.87 -6.64
CA SER A 194 27.36 -8.35 -5.32
C SER A 194 28.65 -7.68 -4.81
N ARG A 195 29.39 -6.95 -5.67
CA ARG A 195 30.68 -6.33 -5.32
C ARG A 195 30.66 -4.82 -5.35
N ARG A 196 30.09 -4.24 -6.41
CA ARG A 196 30.22 -2.81 -6.71
C ARG A 196 28.97 -2.27 -7.39
N LEU A 197 28.80 -0.97 -7.26
CA LEU A 197 27.79 -0.22 -7.99
C LEU A 197 28.46 0.40 -9.21
N TYR A 198 27.87 0.20 -10.38
CA TYR A 198 28.34 0.70 -11.65
C TYR A 198 27.34 1.68 -12.22
N PHE A 199 27.84 2.77 -12.80
CA PHE A 199 27.06 3.65 -13.66
C PHE A 199 27.75 3.73 -15.01
N PHE A 200 27.09 3.19 -16.05
CA PHE A 200 27.61 3.16 -17.41
C PHE A 200 27.03 4.32 -18.20
N SER A 201 27.88 5.13 -18.83
CA SER A 201 27.43 6.27 -19.64
C SER A 201 28.32 6.52 -20.86
N PRO A 202 27.82 7.18 -21.91
CA PRO A 202 28.64 7.57 -23.06
C PRO A 202 29.82 8.48 -22.69
N ASN A 203 29.73 9.20 -21.57
CA ASN A 203 30.73 10.16 -21.10
C ASN A 203 31.76 9.54 -20.15
N GLY A 204 31.65 8.24 -19.89
CA GLY A 204 32.54 7.47 -19.02
C GLY A 204 31.78 6.70 -17.95
N ASP A 205 32.38 5.58 -17.55
CA ASP A 205 31.82 4.70 -16.55
C ASP A 205 32.31 5.09 -15.16
N ILE A 206 31.42 4.99 -14.18
CA ILE A 206 31.73 5.20 -12.76
C ILE A 206 31.56 3.89 -12.03
N GLU A 207 32.57 3.51 -11.27
CA GLU A 207 32.57 2.32 -10.45
C GLU A 207 32.73 2.72 -8.97
N VAL A 208 31.82 2.25 -8.13
CA VAL A 208 31.70 2.65 -6.74
C VAL A 208 31.80 1.42 -5.84
N ALA A 209 32.76 1.48 -4.90
CA ALA A 209 32.82 0.52 -3.81
C ALA A 209 31.72 0.80 -2.79
N TYR A 210 30.96 -0.23 -2.40
CA TYR A 210 29.86 -0.10 -1.44
C TYR A 210 30.28 0.50 -0.09
N ALA A 211 31.50 0.19 0.38
CA ALA A 211 32.03 0.72 1.62
C ALA A 211 32.25 2.25 1.60
N ALA A 212 32.40 2.85 0.41
CA ALA A 212 32.58 4.29 0.24
C ALA A 212 31.25 5.06 0.26
N ILE A 213 30.10 4.38 0.26
CA ILE A 213 28.77 5.00 0.35
C ILE A 213 28.48 5.26 1.83
N SER A 214 28.41 6.53 2.20
CA SER A 214 28.16 7.00 3.57
C SER A 214 26.69 7.38 3.80
N ARG A 215 25.92 7.66 2.74
CA ARG A 215 24.47 7.90 2.82
C ARG A 215 23.77 7.43 1.55
N VAL A 216 22.64 6.73 1.71
CA VAL A 216 21.65 6.52 0.65
C VAL A 216 20.36 7.21 1.07
N GLU A 217 19.81 8.04 0.21
CA GLU A 217 18.56 8.74 0.49
C GLU A 217 17.60 8.58 -0.70
N GLN A 218 16.49 7.89 -0.45
CA GLN A 218 15.38 7.90 -1.39
C GLN A 218 14.86 9.32 -1.52
N ARG A 219 14.81 9.85 -2.74
CA ARG A 219 14.14 11.10 -3.05
C ARG A 219 13.08 10.84 -4.11
N SER A 220 12.27 11.86 -4.33
CA SER A 220 11.35 11.85 -5.44
C SER A 220 12.12 11.73 -6.76
N GLY A 221 11.69 10.84 -7.65
CA GLY A 221 12.29 10.64 -8.97
C GLY A 221 13.66 9.94 -8.99
N GLY A 222 14.19 9.49 -7.84
CA GLY A 222 15.49 8.81 -7.83
C GLY A 222 16.14 8.63 -6.46
N VAL A 223 17.42 8.28 -6.47
CA VAL A 223 18.20 8.02 -5.24
C VAL A 223 19.38 8.98 -5.17
N TYR A 224 19.53 9.67 -4.05
CA TYR A 224 20.73 10.45 -3.76
C TYR A 224 21.76 9.60 -3.02
N LEU A 225 22.99 9.55 -3.54
CA LEU A 225 24.11 8.86 -2.93
C LEU A 225 25.15 9.88 -2.47
N GLN A 226 25.53 9.81 -1.19
CA GLN A 226 26.72 10.46 -0.68
C GLN A 226 27.81 9.42 -0.54
N LEU A 227 28.95 9.68 -1.18
CA LEU A 227 30.17 8.90 -1.01
C LEU A 227 31.22 9.75 -0.27
N ASP A 228 32.24 9.10 0.26
CA ASP A 228 33.42 9.75 0.84
C ASP A 228 34.21 10.56 -0.21
N GLN A 229 34.07 10.17 -1.47
CA GLN A 229 34.67 10.81 -2.64
C GLN A 229 33.63 11.59 -3.46
N ARG A 230 34.08 12.61 -4.19
CA ARG A 230 33.17 13.45 -5.02
C ARG A 230 32.62 12.71 -6.24
N LEU A 231 33.40 11.85 -6.90
CA LEU A 231 32.97 11.14 -8.10
C LEU A 231 32.03 9.99 -7.71
N GLY A 232 30.83 9.96 -8.29
CA GLY A 232 29.75 9.04 -7.94
C GLY A 232 28.83 9.56 -6.82
N SER A 233 29.20 10.66 -6.14
CA SER A 233 28.28 11.37 -5.25
C SER A 233 27.33 12.24 -6.08
N GLY A 234 26.03 12.08 -5.86
CA GLY A 234 25.02 12.81 -6.61
C GLY A 234 23.66 12.14 -6.60
N PHE A 235 22.78 12.68 -7.43
CA PHE A 235 21.43 12.16 -7.60
C PHE A 235 21.37 11.24 -8.81
N TYR A 236 20.76 10.08 -8.66
CA TYR A 236 20.52 9.10 -9.71
C TYR A 236 19.02 9.07 -9.98
N GLY A 237 18.60 9.78 -11.01
CA GLY A 237 17.20 9.82 -11.46
C GLY A 237 16.80 8.50 -12.08
N LEU A 238 15.76 7.86 -11.56
CA LEU A 238 15.28 6.53 -11.96
C LEU A 238 13.83 6.31 -11.51
N GLU A 239 13.16 5.32 -12.08
CA GLU A 239 11.71 5.11 -11.90
C GLU A 239 11.35 4.60 -10.49
N ASP A 240 11.94 3.49 -10.05
CA ASP A 240 11.64 2.87 -8.76
C ASP A 240 12.68 3.22 -7.69
N SER A 241 12.58 4.43 -7.14
CA SER A 241 13.56 4.93 -6.16
C SER A 241 13.61 4.12 -4.86
N LYS A 242 12.49 3.57 -4.41
CA LYS A 242 12.43 2.80 -3.16
C LYS A 242 13.10 1.45 -3.32
N PHE A 243 12.84 0.73 -4.41
CA PHE A 243 13.47 -0.55 -4.70
C PHE A 243 14.97 -0.42 -4.88
N VAL A 244 15.42 0.55 -5.68
CA VAL A 244 16.84 0.79 -5.91
C VAL A 244 17.54 1.22 -4.62
N ALA A 245 16.94 2.11 -3.82
CA ALA A 245 17.50 2.50 -2.53
C ALA A 245 17.64 1.29 -1.60
N ALA A 246 16.63 0.42 -1.50
CA ALA A 246 16.69 -0.77 -0.64
C ALA A 246 17.85 -1.72 -1.03
N ILE A 247 18.09 -1.93 -2.32
CA ILE A 247 19.20 -2.76 -2.81
C ILE A 247 20.55 -2.12 -2.45
N ILE A 248 20.73 -0.85 -2.79
CA ILE A 248 22.00 -0.14 -2.56
C ILE A 248 22.28 -0.02 -1.05
N GLU A 249 21.27 0.31 -0.23
CA GLU A 249 21.37 0.35 1.23
C GLU A 249 21.83 -0.99 1.80
N THR A 250 21.23 -2.09 1.34
CA THR A 250 21.55 -3.45 1.81
C THR A 250 23.00 -3.82 1.47
N LEU A 251 23.43 -3.55 0.24
CA LEU A 251 24.79 -3.84 -0.23
C LEU A 251 25.83 -2.94 0.46
N ALA A 252 25.56 -1.64 0.59
CA ALA A 252 26.39 -0.68 1.30
C ALA A 252 26.58 -1.07 2.77
N ARG A 253 25.49 -1.42 3.47
CA ARG A 253 25.52 -1.87 4.86
C ARG A 253 26.32 -3.16 5.03
N ARG A 254 26.15 -4.13 4.13
CA ARG A 254 26.93 -5.39 4.13
C ARG A 254 28.43 -5.17 3.95
N ALA A 255 28.81 -4.20 3.12
CA ALA A 255 30.20 -3.82 2.91
C ALA A 255 30.80 -2.97 4.06
N GLY A 256 30.02 -2.69 5.10
CA GLY A 256 30.43 -1.86 6.24
C GLY A 256 30.33 -0.36 6.01
N GLY A 257 29.65 0.09 4.95
CA GLY A 257 29.21 1.47 4.76
C GLY A 257 28.00 1.84 5.63
N LEU A 258 27.51 3.08 5.52
CA LEU A 258 26.32 3.60 6.21
C LEU A 258 26.32 3.58 7.76
N ARG A 259 27.49 3.59 8.42
CA ARG A 259 27.60 3.46 9.88
C ARG A 259 26.88 4.56 10.66
N ASP A 260 26.88 5.79 10.15
CA ASP A 260 26.29 6.96 10.83
C ASP A 260 24.77 7.12 10.58
N GLN A 261 24.22 6.42 9.57
CA GLN A 261 22.83 6.57 9.15
C GLN A 261 21.82 5.93 10.12
N GLN A 262 22.27 5.02 11.00
CA GLN A 262 21.42 4.37 12.00
C GLN A 262 20.76 5.35 12.99
N ALA A 263 21.43 6.46 13.33
CA ALA A 263 20.89 7.46 14.27
C ALA A 263 19.83 8.40 13.64
N GLN A 264 19.77 8.49 12.30
CA GLN A 264 18.82 9.35 11.58
C GLN A 264 17.49 8.65 11.26
N ALA A 265 17.45 7.31 11.22
CA ALA A 265 16.23 6.56 10.94
C ALA A 265 15.11 6.86 11.95
N ASP A 266 15.46 7.10 13.22
CA ASP A 266 14.50 7.46 14.28
C ASP A 266 13.83 8.83 14.07
N GLN A 267 14.43 9.75 13.30
CA GLN A 267 13.86 11.10 13.06
C GLN A 267 12.73 11.11 12.03
N GLY A 268 12.60 10.05 11.22
CA GLY A 268 11.56 9.90 10.20
C GLY A 268 10.28 9.21 10.68
N HIS A 269 10.27 8.70 11.92
CA HIS A 269 9.11 7.98 12.44
C HIS A 269 7.88 8.90 12.54
N ILE A 270 6.77 8.45 11.97
CA ILE A 270 5.47 9.14 12.04
C ILE A 270 4.62 8.41 13.08
N PRO A 271 4.26 9.05 14.21
CA PRO A 271 3.43 8.42 15.23
C PRO A 271 2.07 7.96 14.69
N ARG A 272 1.52 6.88 15.25
CA ARG A 272 0.26 6.28 14.79
C ARG A 272 -0.90 7.27 14.80
N GLU A 273 -1.01 8.07 15.87
CA GLU A 273 -2.01 9.11 16.02
C GLU A 273 -1.93 10.17 14.91
N VAL A 274 -0.72 10.47 14.43
CA VAL A 274 -0.51 11.38 13.29
C VAL A 274 -0.94 10.72 12.00
N LYS A 275 -0.60 9.44 11.76
CA LYS A 275 -1.06 8.68 10.59
C LYS A 275 -2.59 8.66 10.50
N ILE A 276 -3.28 8.37 11.62
CA ILE A 276 -4.74 8.36 11.69
C ILE A 276 -5.33 9.75 11.39
N ALA A 277 -4.77 10.79 12.01
CA ALA A 277 -5.23 12.16 11.80
C ALA A 277 -5.07 12.61 10.34
N VAL A 278 -3.93 12.32 9.73
CA VAL A 278 -3.64 12.62 8.31
C VAL A 278 -4.56 11.83 7.40
N TRP A 279 -4.75 10.53 7.64
CA TRP A 279 -5.66 9.71 6.84
C TRP A 279 -7.09 10.25 6.85
N LYS A 280 -7.59 10.62 8.04
CA LYS A 280 -8.93 11.19 8.20
C LYS A 280 -9.05 12.54 7.50
N ARG A 281 -8.03 13.40 7.60
CA ARG A 281 -7.97 14.70 6.91
C ARG A 281 -8.00 14.52 5.39
N ASP A 282 -7.17 13.62 4.88
CA ASP A 282 -6.97 13.39 3.44
C ASP A 282 -8.03 12.42 2.85
N GLN A 283 -8.93 11.90 3.69
CA GLN A 283 -10.01 10.98 3.31
C GLN A 283 -9.52 9.72 2.58
N GLY A 284 -8.32 9.25 2.92
CA GLY A 284 -7.67 8.13 2.23
C GLY A 284 -7.43 8.41 0.74
N ARG A 285 -7.07 9.66 0.39
CA ARG A 285 -6.79 10.08 -0.97
C ARG A 285 -5.45 10.80 -1.04
N CYS A 286 -4.79 10.66 -2.20
CA CYS A 286 -3.58 11.41 -2.50
C CYS A 286 -3.89 12.92 -2.51
N ALA A 287 -3.08 13.70 -1.78
CA ALA A 287 -3.18 15.16 -1.71
C ALA A 287 -3.01 15.85 -3.08
N GLU A 288 -2.33 15.20 -4.03
CA GLU A 288 -2.03 15.76 -5.35
C GLU A 288 -3.08 15.36 -6.41
N CYS A 289 -3.36 14.05 -6.55
CA CYS A 289 -4.23 13.54 -7.63
C CYS A 289 -5.56 12.94 -7.18
N GLY A 290 -5.77 12.76 -5.87
CA GLY A 290 -6.98 12.14 -5.33
C GLY A 290 -7.06 10.61 -5.45
N SER A 291 -6.01 9.93 -5.95
CA SER A 291 -5.92 8.46 -5.99
C SER A 291 -6.12 7.85 -4.60
N GLN A 292 -6.71 6.67 -4.52
CA GLN A 292 -6.88 5.89 -3.27
C GLN A 292 -5.90 4.72 -3.16
N SER A 293 -5.13 4.46 -4.22
CA SER A 293 -4.18 3.34 -4.29
C SER A 293 -2.74 3.79 -4.09
N TYR A 294 -1.91 2.88 -3.59
CA TYR A 294 -0.45 3.07 -3.43
C TYR A 294 -0.09 4.31 -2.60
N LEU A 295 -0.85 4.59 -1.54
CA LEU A 295 -0.73 5.79 -0.71
C LEU A 295 0.30 5.64 0.39
N GLU A 296 1.27 6.54 0.42
CA GLU A 296 2.31 6.60 1.45
C GLU A 296 2.24 7.92 2.24
N PHE A 297 2.69 7.86 3.49
CA PHE A 297 2.84 9.04 4.34
C PHE A 297 4.16 9.72 4.03
N HIS A 298 4.11 10.98 3.59
CA HIS A 298 5.31 11.76 3.31
C HIS A 298 5.30 13.06 4.10
N HIS A 299 6.47 13.43 4.62
CA HIS A 299 6.66 14.77 5.17
C HIS A 299 6.68 15.82 4.05
N ILE A 300 6.00 16.94 4.27
CA ILE A 300 6.06 18.12 3.40
C ILE A 300 7.44 18.78 3.53
N ILE A 301 7.86 19.04 4.77
CA ILE A 301 9.21 19.46 5.12
C ILE A 301 9.96 18.22 5.64
N PRO A 302 11.05 17.78 4.98
CA PRO A 302 11.81 16.62 5.42
C PRO A 302 12.34 16.78 6.86
N PRO A 303 12.40 15.69 7.65
CA PRO A 303 12.97 15.71 9.00
C PRO A 303 14.40 16.28 9.03
N ALA A 304 15.21 15.97 8.02
CA ALA A 304 16.57 16.48 7.87
C ALA A 304 16.65 18.02 7.74
N LYS A 305 15.54 18.68 7.39
CA LYS A 305 15.40 20.15 7.33
C LYS A 305 14.64 20.73 8.53
N GLY A 306 14.47 19.94 9.60
CA GLY A 306 13.75 20.34 10.82
C GLY A 306 12.23 20.15 10.75
N GLY A 307 11.73 19.40 9.77
CA GLY A 307 10.30 19.09 9.69
C GLY A 307 9.84 18.13 10.79
N ALA A 308 8.77 18.49 11.50
CA ALA A 308 8.20 17.63 12.54
C ALA A 308 7.29 16.54 11.97
N SER A 309 7.22 15.38 12.62
CA SER A 309 6.19 14.35 12.36
C SER A 309 4.85 14.77 12.98
N SER A 310 4.20 15.78 12.38
CA SER A 310 2.90 16.31 12.83
C SER A 310 1.90 16.30 11.69
N ALA A 311 0.60 16.26 12.02
CA ALA A 311 -0.45 16.19 11.00
C ALA A 311 -0.36 17.32 9.94
N PRO A 312 -0.02 18.58 10.27
CA PRO A 312 0.16 19.63 9.26
C PRO A 312 1.36 19.43 8.33
N ASN A 313 2.40 18.70 8.77
CA ASN A 313 3.62 18.49 8.00
C ASN A 313 3.69 17.10 7.36
N VAL A 314 2.65 16.28 7.49
CA VAL A 314 2.56 14.95 6.88
C VAL A 314 1.33 14.91 5.97
N GLN A 315 1.45 14.22 4.83
CA GLN A 315 0.39 14.08 3.83
C GLN A 315 0.39 12.69 3.19
N LEU A 316 -0.77 12.27 2.69
CA LEU A 316 -0.87 11.10 1.82
C LEU A 316 -0.52 11.46 0.38
N ILE A 317 0.46 10.77 -0.19
CA ILE A 317 0.79 10.87 -1.61
C ILE A 317 0.86 9.48 -2.23
N CYS A 318 0.34 9.30 -3.43
CA CYS A 318 0.49 8.04 -4.15
C CYS A 318 1.90 7.92 -4.76
N GLN A 319 2.39 6.69 -4.93
CA GLN A 319 3.72 6.42 -5.49
C GLN A 319 3.99 7.17 -6.81
N THR A 320 2.99 7.24 -7.72
CA THR A 320 3.12 7.98 -8.99
C THR A 320 3.36 9.47 -8.77
N CYS A 321 2.53 10.13 -7.96
CA CYS A 321 2.71 11.55 -7.64
C CYS A 321 4.02 11.78 -6.89
N TYR A 322 4.41 10.86 -6.00
CA TYR A 322 5.69 10.94 -5.33
C TYR A 322 6.83 10.88 -6.34
N SER A 323 6.82 9.99 -7.34
CA SER A 323 7.89 9.91 -8.33
C SER A 323 7.95 11.14 -9.26
N THR A 324 6.81 11.70 -9.66
CA THR A 324 6.76 12.84 -10.58
C THR A 324 7.23 14.16 -9.94
N ARG A 325 7.06 14.34 -8.63
CA ARG A 325 7.37 15.59 -7.93
C ARG A 325 8.81 16.07 -8.13
N GLY A 326 9.77 15.15 -8.15
CA GLY A 326 11.21 15.37 -8.23
C GLY A 326 11.73 15.37 -9.66
N ALA A 327 10.86 15.16 -10.65
CA ALA A 327 11.16 15.56 -12.03
C ALA A 327 11.02 17.09 -12.23
N LEU A 328 10.43 17.81 -11.25
CA LEU A 328 10.13 19.24 -11.32
C LEU A 328 10.90 20.11 -10.29
N ASP A 329 11.56 19.49 -9.31
CA ASP A 329 12.40 20.14 -8.27
C ASP A 329 13.90 19.97 -8.58
#